data_AF-A0A9D8G0G6-F1
#
_entry.id   AF-A0A9D8G0G6-F1
#
_cell.length_a   1.000
_cell.length_b   1.000
_cell.length_c   1.000
_cell.angle_alpha   90.00
_cell.angle_beta   90.00
_cell.angle_gamma   90.00
#
_symmetry.space_group_name_H-M   'P 1'
#
loop_
_entity.id
_entity.type
_entity.pdbx_description
1 polymer ?
#
loop_
_entity_poly.entity_id
_entity_poly.type
_entity_poly.pdbx_seq_one_letter_code
_entity_poly.pdbx_strand_id
1 'polypeptide(L)'
;MAMVKKRKQNVHSTWRSFQEARAFVHKLGLKRVADWNAWAKSNVRPDDIPAAPHRTYRGKGWRSWGDWLGTGRVANQNQAHRAFHEARSFVHGLELQSKTAWSAWAKSDRRPNDIPASPDRVYKDKGWAGWGDWLGTERIATFKMIYRSFQEARTFVRSLGLQSGTAWRAWAKSDARPNDIPIYPEAVYENQGWVGMGDWLGTGRVAYQDRVFRPFEDARAFVRGLGLKNVDDWKKWSKTTARPDDIPTNPNNIYKKLGWKNWADWLGTQNWKGGFRSFREARAIARSLSLQNREDWIRWARSDACPEDIPASPQGVYKNQGWMGWGDWLGTGRIASADKTYRPFQDARAFVHNLGLKKQSDWRAWAKSISVNLRA
;
A
#
# COMPACT_ATOMS: atom_id res chain seq x y z
N MET A 1 1.38 -55.27 -69.65
CA MET A 1 1.04 -56.18 -68.54
C MET A 1 -0.18 -55.64 -67.81
N ALA A 2 -1.39 -56.09 -68.20
CA ALA A 2 -2.62 -55.73 -67.51
C ALA A 2 -2.87 -56.73 -66.37
N MET A 3 -2.72 -56.30 -65.11
CA MET A 3 -3.12 -57.11 -63.96
C MET A 3 -4.65 -57.13 -63.89
N VAL A 4 -5.22 -58.25 -64.33
CA VAL A 4 -6.62 -58.63 -64.12
C VAL A 4 -6.89 -58.66 -62.61
N LYS A 5 -7.65 -57.68 -62.10
CA LYS A 5 -8.27 -57.77 -60.78
C LYS A 5 -9.31 -58.89 -60.84
N LYS A 6 -8.92 -60.10 -60.41
CA LYS A 6 -9.85 -61.21 -60.16
C LYS A 6 -10.92 -60.71 -59.18
N ARG A 7 -12.15 -60.56 -59.68
CA ARG A 7 -13.36 -60.38 -58.88
C ARG A 7 -13.53 -61.66 -58.06
N LYS A 8 -13.27 -61.60 -56.74
CA LYS A 8 -13.53 -62.73 -55.84
C LYS A 8 -15.01 -63.09 -55.93
N GLN A 9 -15.27 -64.37 -56.20
CA GLN A 9 -16.60 -64.95 -56.35
C GLN A 9 -17.44 -64.80 -55.07
N ASN A 10 -18.74 -64.68 -55.27
CA ASN A 10 -19.78 -64.73 -54.24
C ASN A 10 -19.77 -66.11 -53.56
N VAL A 11 -19.11 -66.20 -52.41
CA VAL A 11 -19.44 -67.19 -51.39
C VAL A 11 -20.46 -66.51 -50.50
N HIS A 12 -21.59 -67.17 -50.21
CA HIS A 12 -22.56 -66.67 -49.24
C HIS A 12 -21.88 -66.56 -47.85
N SER A 13 -21.24 -65.42 -47.56
CA SER A 13 -20.70 -65.14 -46.23
C SER A 13 -21.86 -65.02 -45.26
N THR A 14 -22.12 -66.10 -44.52
CA THR A 14 -22.88 -66.05 -43.28
C THR A 14 -22.10 -65.21 -42.28
N TRP A 15 -22.58 -63.99 -42.01
CA TRP A 15 -22.03 -63.14 -40.96
C TRP A 15 -22.11 -63.85 -39.61
N ARG A 16 -21.05 -63.72 -38.81
CA ARG A 16 -21.04 -64.20 -37.43
C ARG A 16 -22.20 -63.60 -36.63
N SER A 17 -22.66 -64.25 -35.55
CA SER A 17 -23.70 -63.66 -34.71
C SER A 17 -23.26 -62.31 -34.13
N PHE A 18 -24.21 -61.42 -33.84
CA PHE A 18 -23.89 -60.11 -33.27
C PHE A 18 -23.09 -60.22 -31.97
N GLN A 19 -23.43 -61.18 -31.10
CA GLN A 19 -22.76 -61.35 -29.81
C GLN A 19 -21.29 -61.76 -29.96
N GLU A 20 -21.01 -62.75 -30.81
CA GLU A 20 -19.64 -63.22 -31.04
C GLU A 20 -18.81 -62.21 -31.84
N ALA A 21 -19.44 -61.52 -32.80
CA ALA A 21 -18.78 -60.47 -33.57
C ALA A 21 -18.45 -59.27 -32.66
N ARG A 22 -19.37 -58.86 -31.76
CA ARG A 22 -19.13 -57.81 -30.77
C ARG A 22 -17.99 -58.18 -29.81
N ALA A 23 -18.01 -59.42 -29.28
CA ALA A 23 -16.95 -59.90 -28.39
C ALA A 23 -15.58 -59.91 -29.07
N PHE A 24 -15.52 -60.28 -30.35
CA PHE A 24 -14.30 -60.19 -31.15
C PHE A 24 -13.83 -58.73 -31.33
N VAL A 25 -14.74 -57.82 -31.68
CA VAL A 25 -14.41 -56.41 -31.89
C VAL A 25 -13.94 -55.73 -30.59
N HIS A 26 -14.48 -56.09 -29.44
CA HIS A 26 -14.02 -55.60 -28.14
C HIS A 26 -12.55 -55.98 -27.88
N LYS A 27 -12.11 -57.19 -28.28
CA LYS A 27 -10.71 -57.63 -28.16
C LYS A 27 -9.74 -56.83 -29.03
N LEU A 28 -10.22 -56.18 -30.10
CA LEU A 28 -9.37 -55.35 -30.98
C LEU A 28 -9.00 -54.00 -30.34
N GLY A 29 -9.70 -53.57 -29.28
CA GLY A 29 -9.40 -52.33 -28.56
C GLY A 29 -9.58 -51.04 -29.37
N LEU A 30 -10.34 -51.08 -30.48
CA LEU A 30 -10.55 -49.93 -31.36
C LEU A 30 -11.47 -48.89 -30.68
N LYS A 31 -10.96 -47.69 -30.42
CA LYS A 31 -11.69 -46.67 -29.64
C LYS A 31 -12.50 -45.68 -30.48
N ARG A 32 -12.20 -45.51 -31.77
CA ARG A 32 -12.90 -44.56 -32.65
C ARG A 32 -13.53 -45.28 -33.84
N VAL A 33 -14.64 -44.73 -34.31
CA VAL A 33 -15.29 -45.18 -35.57
C VAL A 33 -14.35 -45.00 -36.76
N ALA A 34 -13.45 -44.02 -36.73
CA ALA A 34 -12.40 -43.86 -37.73
C ALA A 34 -11.44 -45.07 -37.75
N ASP A 35 -10.99 -45.52 -36.58
CA ASP A 35 -10.10 -46.69 -36.44
C ASP A 35 -10.81 -47.96 -36.92
N TRP A 36 -12.10 -48.10 -36.59
CA TRP A 36 -12.95 -49.16 -37.14
C TRP A 36 -13.02 -49.10 -38.66
N ASN A 37 -13.29 -47.92 -39.24
CA ASN A 37 -13.43 -47.78 -40.69
C ASN A 37 -12.12 -48.07 -41.43
N ALA A 38 -10.98 -47.71 -40.85
CA ALA A 38 -9.65 -48.03 -41.39
C ALA A 38 -9.38 -49.54 -41.31
N TRP A 39 -9.58 -50.14 -40.13
CA TRP A 39 -9.41 -51.58 -39.92
C TRP A 39 -10.35 -52.41 -40.80
N ALA A 40 -11.61 -52.01 -40.92
CA ALA A 40 -12.61 -52.74 -41.69
C ALA A 40 -12.35 -52.72 -43.22
N LYS A 41 -11.60 -51.72 -43.71
CA LYS A 41 -11.16 -51.63 -45.12
C LYS A 41 -9.84 -52.36 -45.39
N SER A 42 -9.14 -52.77 -44.34
CA SER A 42 -7.87 -53.48 -44.48
C SER A 42 -8.08 -54.95 -44.88
N ASN A 43 -7.01 -55.60 -45.36
CA ASN A 43 -7.02 -57.02 -45.71
C ASN A 43 -6.97 -57.96 -44.49
N VAL A 44 -6.91 -57.42 -43.25
CA VAL A 44 -6.88 -58.22 -42.02
C VAL A 44 -8.25 -58.39 -41.37
N ARG A 45 -9.31 -57.78 -41.93
CA ARG A 45 -10.69 -58.02 -41.47
C ARG A 45 -11.13 -59.43 -41.89
N PRO A 46 -11.56 -60.29 -40.95
CA PRO A 46 -12.14 -61.58 -41.29
C PRO A 46 -13.38 -61.45 -42.20
N ASP A 47 -13.53 -62.36 -43.16
CA ASP A 47 -14.63 -62.35 -44.14
C ASP A 47 -16.03 -62.54 -43.51
N ASP A 48 -16.09 -63.00 -42.25
CA ASP A 48 -17.30 -63.20 -41.45
C ASP A 48 -17.66 -61.99 -40.56
N ILE A 49 -16.88 -60.90 -40.59
CA ILE A 49 -17.15 -59.65 -39.89
C ILE A 49 -17.57 -58.56 -40.90
N PRO A 50 -18.79 -57.99 -40.79
CA PRO A 50 -19.26 -57.00 -41.75
C PRO A 50 -18.53 -55.66 -41.59
N ALA A 51 -18.19 -55.00 -42.70
CA ALA A 51 -17.60 -53.65 -42.67
C ALA A 51 -18.61 -52.58 -42.19
N ALA A 52 -19.91 -52.81 -42.40
CA ALA A 52 -21.00 -51.94 -41.98
C ALA A 52 -21.91 -52.64 -40.94
N PRO A 53 -21.43 -52.87 -39.71
CA PRO A 53 -22.13 -53.68 -38.71
C PRO A 53 -23.48 -53.07 -38.28
N HIS A 54 -23.61 -51.74 -38.30
CA HIS A 54 -24.87 -51.02 -38.03
C HIS A 54 -26.00 -51.35 -39.01
N ARG A 55 -25.67 -51.78 -40.23
CA ARG A 55 -26.67 -52.22 -41.22
C ARG A 55 -26.92 -53.71 -41.07
N THR A 56 -25.85 -54.50 -40.99
CA THR A 56 -25.92 -55.97 -40.92
C THR A 56 -26.64 -56.47 -39.67
N TYR A 57 -26.40 -55.85 -38.52
CA TYR A 57 -26.98 -56.24 -37.24
C TYR A 57 -28.16 -55.36 -36.83
N ARG A 58 -28.73 -54.56 -37.74
CA ARG A 58 -29.95 -53.79 -37.48
C ARG A 58 -31.08 -54.74 -37.11
N GLY A 59 -31.69 -54.54 -35.93
CA GLY A 59 -32.73 -55.43 -35.40
C GLY A 59 -32.22 -56.79 -34.90
N LYS A 60 -30.90 -57.05 -34.95
CA LYS A 60 -30.24 -58.29 -34.50
C LYS A 60 -29.30 -58.05 -33.31
N GLY A 61 -29.58 -57.03 -32.51
CA GLY A 61 -28.81 -56.68 -31.31
C GLY A 61 -27.94 -55.43 -31.42
N TRP A 62 -27.79 -54.82 -32.61
CA TRP A 62 -27.07 -53.55 -32.75
C TRP A 62 -27.71 -52.43 -31.92
N ARG A 63 -26.94 -51.81 -31.02
CA ARG A 63 -27.38 -50.66 -30.21
C ARG A 63 -26.75 -49.36 -30.69
N SER A 64 -25.42 -49.30 -30.70
CA SER A 64 -24.67 -48.11 -31.10
C SER A 64 -23.22 -48.46 -31.44
N TRP A 65 -22.51 -47.49 -32.00
CA TRP A 65 -21.06 -47.60 -32.16
C TRP A 65 -20.31 -47.72 -30.82
N GLY A 66 -20.83 -47.12 -29.75
CA GLY A 66 -20.24 -47.24 -28.42
C GLY A 66 -20.31 -48.66 -27.87
N ASP A 67 -21.45 -49.34 -28.06
CA ASP A 67 -21.65 -50.74 -27.71
C ASP A 67 -20.82 -51.67 -28.60
N TRP A 68 -20.81 -51.44 -29.90
CA TRP A 68 -20.06 -52.26 -30.85
C TRP A 68 -18.54 -52.24 -30.62
N LEU A 69 -17.98 -51.05 -30.36
CA LEU A 69 -16.55 -50.87 -30.14
C LEU A 69 -16.12 -51.10 -28.69
N GLY A 70 -17.06 -51.36 -27.78
CA GLY A 70 -16.78 -51.58 -26.35
C GLY A 70 -16.32 -50.33 -25.61
N THR A 71 -16.62 -49.14 -26.15
CA THR A 71 -16.24 -47.85 -25.55
C THR A 71 -17.30 -47.30 -24.61
N GLY A 72 -18.53 -47.83 -24.66
CA GLY A 72 -19.66 -47.34 -23.86
C GLY A 72 -20.11 -45.91 -24.22
N ARG A 73 -19.58 -45.31 -25.30
CA ARG A 73 -19.91 -43.94 -25.72
C ARG A 73 -21.33 -43.85 -26.27
N VAL A 74 -22.20 -43.16 -25.52
CA VAL A 74 -23.56 -42.82 -25.95
C VAL A 74 -23.54 -41.46 -26.65
N ALA A 75 -24.31 -41.32 -27.73
CA ALA A 75 -24.47 -40.02 -28.40
C ALA A 75 -25.07 -38.99 -27.43
N ASN A 76 -24.60 -37.74 -27.47
CA ASN A 76 -24.97 -36.70 -26.49
C ASN A 76 -26.50 -36.54 -26.34
N GLN A 77 -27.25 -36.61 -27.44
CA GLN A 77 -28.71 -36.51 -27.45
C GLN A 77 -29.44 -37.67 -26.78
N ASN A 78 -28.75 -38.79 -26.55
CA ASN A 78 -29.29 -40.01 -25.94
C ASN A 78 -28.69 -40.26 -24.54
N GLN A 79 -27.90 -39.32 -23.99
CA GLN A 79 -27.34 -39.46 -22.64
C GLN A 79 -28.43 -39.17 -21.60
N ALA A 80 -28.84 -40.21 -20.87
CA ALA A 80 -29.60 -40.02 -19.64
C ALA A 80 -28.63 -39.56 -18.54
N HIS A 81 -28.78 -38.32 -18.09
CA HIS A 81 -27.99 -37.79 -16.98
C HIS A 81 -28.60 -38.20 -15.64
N ARG A 82 -27.74 -38.48 -14.66
CA ARG A 82 -28.14 -38.77 -13.28
C ARG A 82 -29.00 -37.63 -12.71
N ALA A 83 -29.89 -37.93 -11.77
CA ALA A 83 -30.68 -36.88 -11.13
C ALA A 83 -29.76 -35.86 -10.44
N PHE A 84 -30.16 -34.57 -10.41
CA PHE A 84 -29.31 -33.48 -9.94
C PHE A 84 -28.76 -33.73 -8.53
N HIS A 85 -29.61 -34.13 -7.59
CA HIS A 85 -29.21 -34.36 -6.20
C HIS A 85 -28.18 -35.47 -6.06
N GLU A 86 -28.37 -36.61 -6.73
CA GLU A 86 -27.42 -37.74 -6.70
C GLU A 86 -26.11 -37.40 -7.40
N ALA A 87 -26.18 -36.65 -8.51
CA ALA A 87 -25.00 -36.19 -9.23
C ALA A 87 -24.20 -35.19 -8.39
N ARG A 88 -24.88 -34.25 -7.72
CA ARG A 88 -24.28 -33.29 -6.79
C ARG A 88 -23.60 -33.98 -5.61
N SER A 89 -24.27 -34.90 -4.93
CA SER A 89 -23.70 -35.67 -3.81
C SER A 89 -22.46 -36.45 -4.24
N PHE A 90 -22.48 -37.06 -5.43
CA PHE A 90 -21.30 -37.72 -5.98
C PHE A 90 -20.14 -36.74 -6.24
N VAL A 91 -20.42 -35.54 -6.78
CA VAL A 91 -19.38 -34.54 -7.06
C VAL A 91 -18.79 -33.94 -5.79
N HIS A 92 -19.58 -33.79 -4.73
CA HIS A 92 -19.08 -33.35 -3.41
C HIS A 92 -17.99 -34.30 -2.89
N GLY A 93 -18.18 -35.62 -3.05
CA GLY A 93 -17.18 -36.62 -2.68
C GLY A 93 -15.87 -36.60 -3.48
N LEU A 94 -15.78 -35.77 -4.53
CA LEU A 94 -14.55 -35.58 -5.31
C LEU A 94 -13.67 -34.43 -4.77
N GLU A 95 -14.21 -33.61 -3.86
CA GLU A 95 -13.50 -32.49 -3.20
C GLU A 95 -12.83 -31.50 -4.16
N LEU A 96 -13.43 -31.29 -5.34
CA LEU A 96 -12.88 -30.43 -6.39
C LEU A 96 -13.07 -28.94 -6.06
N GLN A 97 -11.97 -28.22 -5.85
CA GLN A 97 -12.00 -26.85 -5.32
C GLN A 97 -12.30 -25.73 -6.33
N SER A 98 -12.41 -26.06 -7.64
CA SER A 98 -12.62 -25.04 -8.67
C SER A 98 -13.26 -25.59 -9.96
N LYS A 99 -13.87 -24.69 -10.73
CA LYS A 99 -14.35 -24.99 -12.09
C LYS A 99 -13.23 -25.49 -13.01
N THR A 100 -11.99 -25.03 -12.80
CA THR A 100 -10.83 -25.50 -13.55
C THR A 100 -10.51 -26.96 -13.21
N ALA A 101 -10.48 -27.30 -11.91
CA ALA A 101 -10.31 -28.67 -11.44
C ALA A 101 -11.42 -29.58 -11.95
N TRP A 102 -12.68 -29.12 -11.90
CA TRP A 102 -13.82 -29.80 -12.52
C TRP A 102 -13.60 -30.04 -14.01
N SER A 103 -13.22 -29.01 -14.75
CA SER A 103 -13.05 -29.12 -16.21
C SER A 103 -11.96 -30.10 -16.60
N ALA A 104 -10.88 -30.19 -15.82
CA ALA A 104 -9.82 -31.18 -16.01
C ALA A 104 -10.32 -32.59 -15.69
N TRP A 105 -10.96 -32.78 -14.53
CA TRP A 105 -11.51 -34.08 -14.11
C TRP A 105 -12.59 -34.58 -15.08
N ALA A 106 -13.51 -33.71 -15.50
CA ALA A 106 -14.63 -34.04 -16.39
C ALA A 106 -14.20 -34.41 -17.82
N LYS A 107 -12.97 -34.07 -18.21
CA LYS A 107 -12.36 -34.50 -19.48
C LYS A 107 -11.63 -35.84 -19.38
N SER A 108 -11.36 -36.32 -18.16
CA SER A 108 -10.67 -37.59 -17.94
C SER A 108 -11.62 -38.78 -18.11
N ASP A 109 -11.06 -39.97 -18.30
CA ASP A 109 -11.81 -41.24 -18.35
C ASP A 109 -12.44 -41.62 -17.00
N ARG A 110 -12.18 -40.86 -15.93
CA ARG A 110 -12.77 -41.07 -14.59
C ARG A 110 -14.19 -40.53 -14.47
N ARG A 111 -14.65 -39.68 -15.41
CA ARG A 111 -16.00 -39.12 -15.36
C ARG A 111 -17.02 -40.17 -15.84
N PRO A 112 -17.97 -40.58 -15.00
CA PRO A 112 -19.06 -41.46 -15.42
C PRO A 112 -19.88 -40.85 -16.56
N ASN A 113 -20.40 -41.69 -17.46
CA ASN A 113 -21.16 -41.22 -18.64
C ASN A 113 -22.51 -40.55 -18.29
N ASP A 114 -23.05 -40.84 -17.11
CA ASP A 114 -24.27 -40.24 -16.57
C ASP A 114 -24.01 -38.90 -15.85
N ILE A 115 -22.75 -38.49 -15.67
CA ILE A 115 -22.37 -37.19 -15.13
C ILE A 115 -22.04 -36.23 -16.29
N PRO A 116 -22.78 -35.12 -16.44
CA PRO A 116 -22.56 -34.20 -17.57
C PRO A 116 -21.25 -33.42 -17.45
N ALA A 117 -20.62 -33.10 -18.59
CA ALA A 117 -19.47 -32.19 -18.65
C ALA A 117 -19.81 -30.76 -18.21
N SER A 118 -21.02 -30.35 -18.59
CA SER A 118 -21.57 -29.00 -18.41
C SER A 118 -22.83 -29.10 -17.54
N PRO A 119 -22.67 -29.35 -16.24
CA PRO A 119 -23.78 -29.51 -15.31
C PRO A 119 -24.63 -28.24 -15.20
N ASP A 120 -24.02 -27.07 -15.39
CA ASP A 120 -24.68 -25.77 -15.42
C ASP A 120 -25.77 -25.66 -16.51
N ARG A 121 -25.59 -26.37 -17.62
CA ARG A 121 -26.58 -26.41 -18.71
C ARG A 121 -27.62 -27.51 -18.50
N VAL A 122 -27.17 -28.68 -18.06
CA VAL A 122 -28.04 -29.86 -17.90
C VAL A 122 -29.00 -29.70 -16.72
N TYR A 123 -28.56 -29.05 -15.65
CA TYR A 123 -29.35 -28.88 -14.42
C TYR A 123 -29.88 -27.47 -14.21
N LYS A 124 -29.81 -26.59 -15.23
CA LYS A 124 -30.21 -25.18 -15.14
C LYS A 124 -31.55 -24.97 -14.43
N ASP A 125 -32.56 -25.77 -14.80
CA ASP A 125 -33.92 -25.71 -14.24
C ASP A 125 -34.24 -26.93 -13.35
N LYS A 126 -33.20 -27.65 -12.89
CA LYS A 126 -33.30 -28.87 -12.07
C LYS A 126 -32.59 -28.74 -10.72
N GLY A 127 -32.48 -27.50 -10.21
CA GLY A 127 -31.88 -27.22 -8.91
C GLY A 127 -30.46 -26.63 -8.94
N TRP A 128 -29.93 -26.27 -10.12
CA TRP A 128 -28.60 -25.65 -10.22
C TRP A 128 -28.51 -24.30 -9.50
N ALA A 129 -27.78 -24.25 -8.38
CA ALA A 129 -27.56 -23.02 -7.61
C ALA A 129 -26.25 -22.28 -7.97
N GLY A 130 -25.33 -22.96 -8.64
CA GLY A 130 -24.05 -22.42 -9.09
C GLY A 130 -22.89 -23.37 -8.87
N TRP A 131 -21.68 -22.95 -9.26
CA TRP A 131 -20.48 -23.77 -9.12
C TRP A 131 -20.09 -24.03 -7.67
N GLY A 132 -20.36 -23.11 -6.75
CA GLY A 132 -20.09 -23.32 -5.33
C GLY A 132 -20.90 -24.47 -4.74
N ASP A 133 -22.19 -24.48 -5.03
CA ASP A 133 -23.12 -25.55 -4.65
C ASP A 133 -22.77 -26.88 -5.31
N TRP A 134 -22.53 -26.88 -6.63
CA TRP A 134 -22.21 -28.10 -7.37
C TRP A 134 -20.91 -28.77 -6.89
N LEU A 135 -19.89 -27.98 -6.56
CA LEU A 135 -18.59 -28.47 -6.12
C LEU A 135 -18.49 -28.68 -4.60
N GLY A 136 -19.51 -28.28 -3.83
CA GLY A 136 -19.49 -28.38 -2.37
C GLY A 136 -18.51 -27.40 -1.70
N THR A 137 -18.20 -26.28 -2.36
CA THR A 137 -17.25 -25.27 -1.83
C THR A 137 -17.95 -24.11 -1.13
N GLU A 138 -19.29 -24.09 -1.12
CA GLU A 138 -20.14 -23.03 -0.55
C GLU A 138 -19.89 -21.61 -1.10
N ARG A 139 -19.04 -21.48 -2.13
CA ARG A 139 -18.71 -20.20 -2.75
C ARG A 139 -19.91 -19.61 -3.48
N ILE A 140 -20.47 -18.54 -2.94
CA ILE A 140 -21.52 -17.75 -3.58
C ILE A 140 -20.90 -16.86 -4.65
N ALA A 141 -21.51 -16.81 -5.84
CA ALA A 141 -21.05 -15.91 -6.89
C ALA A 141 -21.23 -14.45 -6.45
N THR A 142 -20.26 -13.58 -6.75
CA THR A 142 -20.24 -12.19 -6.25
C THR A 142 -21.52 -11.41 -6.52
N PHE A 143 -22.13 -11.58 -7.70
CA PHE A 143 -23.38 -10.90 -8.08
C PHE A 143 -24.64 -11.43 -7.36
N LYS A 144 -24.54 -12.58 -6.67
CA LYS A 144 -25.61 -13.14 -5.83
C LYS A 144 -25.39 -12.85 -4.34
N MET A 145 -24.29 -12.20 -3.97
CA MET A 145 -24.00 -11.90 -2.57
C MET A 145 -24.96 -10.82 -2.08
N ILE A 146 -25.66 -11.10 -0.98
CA ILE A 146 -26.47 -10.11 -0.25
C ILE A 146 -25.61 -9.63 0.91
N TYR A 147 -25.21 -8.36 0.86
CA TYR A 147 -24.43 -7.74 1.92
C TYR A 147 -25.35 -7.17 2.99
N ARG A 148 -24.94 -7.27 4.26
CA ARG A 148 -25.67 -6.63 5.37
C ARG A 148 -25.61 -5.10 5.25
N SER A 149 -26.44 -4.38 6.01
CA SER A 149 -26.45 -2.92 5.93
C SER A 149 -25.09 -2.32 6.30
N PHE A 150 -24.78 -1.14 5.75
CA PHE A 150 -23.51 -0.45 6.03
C PHE A 150 -23.27 -0.29 7.54
N GLN A 151 -24.30 0.08 8.30
CA GLN A 151 -24.16 0.34 9.74
C GLN A 151 -23.86 -0.94 10.54
N GLU A 152 -24.54 -2.05 10.23
CA GLU A 152 -24.28 -3.36 10.87
C GLU A 152 -22.90 -3.89 10.49
N ALA A 153 -22.53 -3.78 9.20
CA ALA A 153 -21.23 -4.19 8.72
C ALA A 153 -20.10 -3.38 9.38
N ARG A 154 -20.25 -2.06 9.46
CA ARG A 154 -19.30 -1.15 10.13
C ARG A 154 -19.15 -1.46 11.61
N THR A 155 -20.26 -1.73 12.31
CA THR A 155 -20.24 -2.10 13.74
C THR A 155 -19.46 -3.39 13.97
N PHE A 156 -19.74 -4.41 13.15
CA PHE A 156 -19.02 -5.68 13.18
C PHE A 156 -17.53 -5.51 12.83
N VAL A 157 -17.19 -4.76 11.80
CA VAL A 157 -15.78 -4.57 11.41
C VAL A 157 -14.98 -3.86 12.50
N ARG A 158 -15.59 -2.88 13.19
CA ARG A 158 -14.96 -2.19 14.31
C ARG A 158 -14.68 -3.11 15.49
N SER A 159 -15.53 -4.11 15.74
CA SER A 159 -15.28 -5.08 16.81
C SER A 159 -14.06 -5.99 16.54
N LEU A 160 -13.56 -6.05 15.31
CA LEU A 160 -12.34 -6.79 14.96
C LEU A 160 -11.05 -6.05 15.38
N GLY A 161 -11.12 -4.74 15.69
CA GLY A 161 -9.97 -3.96 16.15
C GLY A 161 -8.84 -3.79 15.10
N LEU A 162 -9.12 -3.97 13.82
CA LEU A 162 -8.13 -3.89 12.74
C LEU A 162 -7.64 -2.45 12.52
N GLN A 163 -6.32 -2.25 12.53
CA GLN A 163 -5.71 -0.91 12.55
C GLN A 163 -5.32 -0.34 11.18
N SER A 164 -5.49 -1.09 10.10
CA SER A 164 -5.11 -0.65 8.76
C SER A 164 -5.90 -1.32 7.64
N GLY A 165 -6.00 -0.63 6.50
CA GLY A 165 -6.58 -1.22 5.29
C GLY A 165 -5.83 -2.46 4.79
N THR A 166 -4.54 -2.59 5.07
CA THR A 166 -3.76 -3.80 4.76
C THR A 166 -4.20 -4.97 5.63
N ALA A 167 -4.33 -4.76 6.94
CA ALA A 167 -4.84 -5.76 7.87
C ALA A 167 -6.28 -6.17 7.50
N TRP A 168 -7.12 -5.19 7.14
CA TRP A 168 -8.46 -5.43 6.60
C TRP A 168 -8.44 -6.35 5.38
N ARG A 169 -7.67 -6.04 4.34
CA ARG A 169 -7.66 -6.86 3.11
C ARG A 169 -7.13 -8.27 3.36
N ALA A 170 -6.16 -8.44 4.26
CA ALA A 170 -5.65 -9.76 4.63
C ALA A 170 -6.74 -10.59 5.32
N TRP A 171 -7.38 -10.01 6.34
CA TRP A 171 -8.49 -10.66 7.06
C TRP A 171 -9.68 -10.95 6.14
N ALA A 172 -10.09 -9.98 5.31
CA ALA A 172 -11.24 -10.11 4.42
C ALA A 172 -11.05 -11.20 3.34
N LYS A 173 -9.81 -11.54 3.00
CA LYS A 173 -9.51 -12.64 2.06
C LYS A 173 -9.44 -14.02 2.73
N SER A 174 -9.45 -14.06 4.06
CA SER A 174 -9.43 -15.32 4.82
C SER A 174 -10.83 -15.91 4.96
N ASP A 175 -10.89 -17.19 5.34
CA ASP A 175 -12.14 -17.90 5.59
C ASP A 175 -12.89 -17.40 6.84
N ALA A 176 -12.25 -16.55 7.66
CA ALA A 176 -12.90 -15.93 8.81
C ALA A 176 -13.89 -14.82 8.43
N ARG A 177 -13.90 -14.36 7.17
CA ARG A 177 -14.82 -13.30 6.72
C ARG A 177 -16.20 -13.88 6.42
N PRO A 178 -17.27 -13.39 7.07
CA PRO A 178 -18.64 -13.73 6.70
C PRO A 178 -18.96 -13.34 5.25
N ASN A 179 -19.75 -14.17 4.56
CA ASN A 179 -20.10 -13.94 3.15
C ASN A 179 -20.91 -12.65 2.93
N ASP A 180 -21.61 -12.16 3.94
CA ASP A 180 -22.40 -10.92 3.90
C ASP A 180 -21.58 -9.65 4.26
N ILE A 181 -20.26 -9.79 4.46
CA ILE A 181 -19.32 -8.68 4.60
C ILE A 181 -18.48 -8.57 3.31
N PRO A 182 -18.47 -7.43 2.61
CA PRO A 182 -17.72 -7.31 1.36
C PRO A 182 -16.20 -7.22 1.61
N ILE A 183 -15.41 -7.73 0.66
CA ILE A 183 -13.94 -7.55 0.68
C ILE A 183 -13.57 -6.09 0.37
N TYR A 184 -14.32 -5.48 -0.55
CA TYR A 184 -14.15 -4.11 -1.05
C TYR A 184 -15.36 -3.27 -0.62
N PRO A 185 -15.44 -2.87 0.66
CA PRO A 185 -16.58 -2.09 1.17
C PRO A 185 -16.76 -0.76 0.44
N GLU A 186 -15.69 -0.17 -0.12
CA GLU A 186 -15.75 1.03 -0.94
C GLU A 186 -16.66 0.87 -2.17
N ALA A 187 -16.68 -0.32 -2.78
CA ALA A 187 -17.49 -0.59 -3.97
C ALA A 187 -18.95 -0.92 -3.64
N VAL A 188 -19.22 -1.41 -2.43
CA VAL A 188 -20.56 -1.83 -2.00
C VAL A 188 -21.31 -0.71 -1.31
N TYR A 189 -20.61 0.10 -0.51
CA TYR A 189 -21.22 1.10 0.36
C TYR A 189 -20.96 2.55 -0.07
N GLU A 190 -20.44 2.79 -1.27
CA GLU A 190 -20.13 4.13 -1.81
C GLU A 190 -21.24 5.14 -1.53
N ASN A 191 -22.49 4.77 -1.83
CA ASN A 191 -23.68 5.62 -1.65
C ASN A 191 -24.49 5.30 -0.37
N GLN A 192 -23.91 4.52 0.55
CA GLN A 192 -24.57 4.05 1.78
C GLN A 192 -23.88 4.59 3.05
N GLY A 193 -23.08 5.65 2.92
CA GLY A 193 -22.36 6.28 4.03
C GLY A 193 -20.88 5.90 4.12
N TRP A 194 -20.31 5.27 3.08
CA TRP A 194 -18.87 5.06 3.01
C TRP A 194 -18.11 6.39 2.96
N VAL A 195 -17.31 6.66 3.99
CA VAL A 195 -16.41 7.82 4.05
C VAL A 195 -14.99 7.42 3.66
N GLY A 196 -14.57 6.24 4.09
CA GLY A 196 -13.23 5.73 3.83
C GLY A 196 -12.81 4.65 4.82
N MET A 197 -11.66 4.06 4.55
CA MET A 197 -11.15 2.93 5.33
C MET A 197 -10.92 3.27 6.81
N GLY A 198 -10.52 4.51 7.12
CA GLY A 198 -10.33 4.94 8.51
C GLY A 198 -11.61 4.93 9.33
N ASP A 199 -12.72 5.38 8.72
CA ASP A 199 -14.05 5.35 9.31
C ASP A 199 -14.56 3.91 9.44
N TRP A 200 -14.44 3.13 8.37
CA TRP A 200 -14.85 1.72 8.32
C TRP A 200 -14.24 0.89 9.44
N LEU A 201 -12.93 1.05 9.66
CA LEU A 201 -12.19 0.34 10.70
C LEU A 201 -12.33 0.97 12.10
N GLY A 202 -12.92 2.16 12.21
CA GLY A 202 -13.03 2.89 13.49
C GLY A 202 -11.70 3.48 13.99
N THR A 203 -10.72 3.64 13.11
CA THR A 203 -9.41 4.23 13.45
C THR A 203 -9.38 5.75 13.40
N GLY A 204 -10.40 6.37 12.78
CA GLY A 204 -10.47 7.82 12.58
C GLY A 204 -9.47 8.38 11.57
N ARG A 205 -8.62 7.55 10.96
CA ARG A 205 -7.57 7.99 10.04
C ARG A 205 -8.15 8.48 8.71
N VAL A 206 -8.07 9.79 8.46
CA VAL A 206 -8.42 10.37 7.15
C VAL A 206 -7.22 10.30 6.21
N ALA A 207 -7.45 9.78 5.00
CA ALA A 207 -6.42 9.70 3.97
C ALA A 207 -5.98 11.10 3.54
N TYR A 208 -4.68 11.26 3.21
CA TYR A 208 -4.08 12.58 3.04
C TYR A 208 -4.79 13.46 2.00
N GLN A 209 -5.21 12.86 0.88
CA GLN A 209 -5.91 13.57 -0.20
C GLN A 209 -7.32 14.04 0.18
N ASP A 210 -7.94 13.42 1.19
CA ASP A 210 -9.29 13.72 1.65
C ASP A 210 -9.29 14.62 2.90
N ARG A 211 -8.09 15.03 3.37
CA ARG A 211 -7.97 15.92 4.53
C ARG A 211 -8.37 17.34 4.13
N VAL A 212 -9.36 17.85 4.84
CA VAL A 212 -9.70 19.28 4.83
C VAL A 212 -8.82 19.96 5.87
N PHE A 213 -7.86 20.75 5.41
CA PHE A 213 -6.98 21.52 6.30
C PHE A 213 -7.65 22.83 6.72
N ARG A 214 -7.42 23.21 7.97
CA ARG A 214 -7.91 24.46 8.55
C ARG A 214 -7.41 25.66 7.73
N PRO A 215 -8.19 26.75 7.59
CA PRO A 215 -7.71 27.97 6.95
C PRO A 215 -6.37 28.43 7.53
N PHE A 216 -5.48 28.96 6.67
CA PHE A 216 -4.11 29.31 7.04
C PHE A 216 -4.04 30.19 8.29
N GLU A 217 -4.90 31.21 8.39
CA GLU A 217 -4.92 32.16 9.49
C GLU A 217 -5.24 31.50 10.84
N ASP A 218 -6.29 30.67 10.89
CA ASP A 218 -6.69 29.96 12.10
C ASP A 218 -5.67 28.88 12.48
N ALA A 219 -5.09 28.20 11.47
CA ALA A 219 -4.06 27.20 11.67
C ALA A 219 -2.79 27.85 12.23
N ARG A 220 -2.39 29.01 11.70
CA ARG A 220 -1.26 29.79 12.18
C ARG A 220 -1.50 30.31 13.59
N ALA A 221 -2.67 30.88 13.89
CA ALA A 221 -3.02 31.36 15.22
C ALA A 221 -2.94 30.22 16.26
N PHE A 222 -3.50 29.05 15.93
CA PHE A 222 -3.40 27.85 16.75
C PHE A 222 -1.96 27.44 17.01
N VAL A 223 -1.13 27.34 15.97
CA VAL A 223 0.27 26.93 16.11
C VAL A 223 1.09 27.92 16.92
N ARG A 224 0.85 29.23 16.77
CA ARG A 224 1.48 30.26 17.61
C ARG A 224 1.10 30.11 19.08
N GLY A 225 -0.14 29.70 19.37
CA GLY A 225 -0.59 29.39 20.73
C GLY A 225 0.14 28.22 21.40
N LEU A 226 0.81 27.36 20.64
CA LEU A 226 1.62 26.26 21.18
C LEU A 226 2.98 26.72 21.74
N GLY A 227 3.45 27.91 21.37
CA GLY A 227 4.74 28.44 21.84
C GLY A 227 5.98 27.65 21.39
N LEU A 228 5.90 26.95 20.25
CA LEU A 228 7.02 26.18 19.69
C LEU A 228 8.16 27.11 19.26
N LYS A 229 9.41 26.81 19.65
CA LYS A 229 10.52 27.75 19.51
C LYS A 229 11.20 27.67 18.15
N ASN A 230 11.18 26.50 17.52
CA ASN A 230 11.89 26.27 16.26
C ASN A 230 11.25 25.14 15.42
N VAL A 231 11.84 24.90 14.25
CA VAL A 231 11.34 23.89 13.29
C VAL A 231 11.50 22.46 13.82
N ASP A 232 12.47 22.21 14.70
CA ASP A 232 12.66 20.87 15.25
C ASP A 232 11.63 20.55 16.34
N ASP A 233 11.25 21.55 17.14
CA ASP A 233 10.08 21.46 18.03
C ASP A 233 8.82 21.16 17.22
N TRP A 234 8.62 21.85 16.10
CA TRP A 234 7.52 21.56 15.17
C TRP A 234 7.56 20.12 14.65
N LYS A 235 8.70 19.63 14.16
CA LYS A 235 8.82 18.28 13.61
C LYS A 235 8.57 17.19 14.66
N LYS A 236 8.98 17.43 15.91
CA LYS A 236 8.71 16.52 17.03
C LYS A 236 7.22 16.53 17.36
N TRP A 237 6.65 17.72 17.61
CA TRP A 237 5.25 17.88 18.00
C TRP A 237 4.28 17.41 16.91
N SER A 238 4.51 17.77 15.64
CA SER A 238 3.60 17.46 14.52
C SER A 238 3.47 15.96 14.19
N LYS A 239 4.34 15.11 14.74
CA LYS A 239 4.26 13.65 14.63
C LYS A 239 3.53 12.98 15.80
N THR A 240 3.18 13.74 16.84
CA THR A 240 2.44 13.23 17.99
C THR A 240 0.94 13.15 17.72
N THR A 241 0.22 12.42 18.57
CA THR A 241 -1.25 12.35 18.55
C THR A 241 -1.91 13.67 18.99
N ALA A 242 -1.15 14.61 19.56
CA ALA A 242 -1.65 15.92 19.95
C ALA A 242 -1.85 16.87 18.74
N ARG A 243 -1.31 16.53 17.55
CA ARG A 243 -1.56 17.30 16.32
C ARG A 243 -2.97 16.98 15.80
N PRO A 244 -3.88 17.98 15.73
CA PRO A 244 -5.18 17.80 15.08
C PRO A 244 -5.04 17.40 13.60
N ASP A 245 -5.96 16.60 13.08
CA ASP A 245 -5.87 16.11 11.70
C ASP A 245 -6.03 17.21 10.63
N ASP A 246 -6.68 18.33 11.00
CA ASP A 246 -6.86 19.55 10.20
C ASP A 246 -5.62 20.47 10.19
N ILE A 247 -4.57 20.16 10.97
CA ILE A 247 -3.29 20.86 10.95
C ILE A 247 -2.27 20.04 10.15
N PRO A 248 -1.76 20.50 9.00
CA PRO A 248 -0.87 19.69 8.17
C PRO A 248 0.51 19.51 8.80
N THR A 249 1.14 18.36 8.61
CA THR A 249 2.54 18.12 9.05
C THR A 249 3.54 18.97 8.25
N ASN A 250 3.24 19.24 6.98
CA ASN A 250 4.06 20.05 6.07
C ASN A 250 3.30 21.33 5.65
N PRO A 251 3.16 22.32 6.56
CA PRO A 251 2.35 23.52 6.32
C PRO A 251 2.91 24.38 5.18
N ASN A 252 4.23 24.36 4.95
CA ASN A 252 4.87 25.07 3.85
C ASN A 252 4.42 24.59 2.46
N ASN A 253 3.98 23.34 2.33
CA ASN A 253 3.45 22.81 1.07
C ASN A 253 1.96 23.12 0.94
N ILE A 254 1.19 22.91 2.01
CA ILE A 254 -0.27 23.11 2.02
C ILE A 254 -0.61 24.59 1.87
N TYR A 255 0.04 25.46 2.63
CA TYR A 255 -0.27 26.89 2.65
C TYR A 255 0.57 27.73 1.69
N LYS A 256 1.35 27.09 0.79
CA LYS A 256 2.28 27.76 -0.13
C LYS A 256 1.64 28.93 -0.91
N LYS A 257 0.39 28.78 -1.32
CA LYS A 257 -0.40 29.80 -2.04
C LYS A 257 -1.48 30.48 -1.18
N LEU A 258 -1.54 30.15 0.11
CA LEU A 258 -2.59 30.55 1.04
C LEU A 258 -2.06 31.49 2.13
N GLY A 259 -0.95 32.18 1.88
CA GLY A 259 -0.35 33.14 2.81
C GLY A 259 0.92 32.67 3.53
N TRP A 260 1.40 31.46 3.25
CA TRP A 260 2.68 31.00 3.79
C TRP A 260 3.84 31.91 3.39
N LYS A 261 4.58 32.42 4.38
CA LYS A 261 5.80 33.21 4.17
C LYS A 261 7.04 32.39 4.45
N ASN A 262 7.17 31.92 5.69
CA ASN A 262 8.30 31.13 6.18
C ASN A 262 7.96 30.52 7.54
N TRP A 263 8.88 29.70 8.07
CA TRP A 263 8.72 29.05 9.38
C TRP A 263 8.61 30.03 10.56
N ALA A 264 9.30 31.18 10.49
CA ALA A 264 9.25 32.18 11.55
C ALA A 264 7.84 32.80 11.66
N ASP A 265 7.22 33.14 10.52
CA ASP A 265 5.82 33.57 10.48
C ASP A 265 4.87 32.50 11.01
N TRP A 266 5.03 31.24 10.56
CA TRP A 266 4.17 30.13 10.97
C TRP A 266 4.21 29.85 12.47
N LEU A 267 5.41 29.80 13.05
CA LEU A 267 5.62 29.52 14.47
C LEU A 267 5.42 30.75 15.37
N GLY A 268 5.35 31.95 14.78
CA GLY A 268 5.26 33.21 15.54
C GLY A 268 6.58 33.61 16.20
N THR A 269 7.70 33.10 15.69
CA THR A 269 9.03 33.40 16.24
C THR A 269 9.62 34.61 15.52
N GLN A 270 9.99 35.64 16.28
CA GLN A 270 10.71 36.80 15.73
C GLN A 270 12.22 36.50 15.70
N ASN A 271 12.72 35.73 14.72
CA ASN A 271 13.91 36.08 13.92
C ASN A 271 14.60 34.95 13.14
N TRP A 272 15.22 35.44 12.06
CA TRP A 272 16.13 34.92 11.05
C TRP A 272 17.00 33.69 11.36
N LYS A 273 17.19 32.84 10.31
CA LYS A 273 18.22 31.80 10.10
C LYS A 273 19.10 31.50 11.33
N GLY A 274 18.73 30.50 12.12
CA GLY A 274 19.64 29.90 13.12
C GLY A 274 19.02 29.51 14.45
N GLY A 275 17.76 29.85 14.75
CA GLY A 275 17.11 29.44 15.99
C GLY A 275 17.66 30.08 17.27
N PHE A 276 18.52 31.11 17.13
CA PHE A 276 19.07 31.85 18.26
C PHE A 276 18.11 32.93 18.75
N ARG A 277 18.15 33.25 20.06
CA ARG A 277 17.37 34.35 20.66
C ARG A 277 17.66 35.69 19.98
N SER A 278 16.76 36.65 20.16
CA SER A 278 16.99 38.01 19.67
C SER A 278 18.26 38.62 20.26
N PHE A 279 18.91 39.53 19.52
CA PHE A 279 20.11 40.22 19.99
C PHE A 279 19.93 40.83 21.39
N ARG A 280 18.78 41.45 21.66
CA ARG A 280 18.48 42.11 22.94
C ARG A 280 18.44 41.11 24.10
N GLU A 281 17.77 39.98 23.92
CA GLU A 281 17.63 38.95 24.95
C GLU A 281 18.96 38.23 25.20
N ALA A 282 19.66 37.84 24.13
CA ALA A 282 20.95 37.17 24.23
C ALA A 282 22.02 38.09 24.84
N ARG A 283 21.99 39.39 24.54
CA ARG A 283 22.85 40.41 25.17
C ARG A 283 22.51 40.62 26.65
N ALA A 284 21.24 40.56 27.03
CA ALA A 284 20.85 40.67 28.43
C ALA A 284 21.43 39.50 29.25
N ILE A 285 21.39 38.28 28.73
CA ILE A 285 22.04 37.11 29.33
C ILE A 285 23.56 37.29 29.41
N ALA A 286 24.18 37.75 28.32
CA ALA A 286 25.62 38.00 28.31
C ALA A 286 26.08 38.98 29.40
N ARG A 287 25.27 40.00 29.66
CA ARG A 287 25.51 40.97 30.72
C ARG A 287 25.23 40.43 32.11
N SER A 288 24.21 39.59 32.30
CA SER A 288 23.93 39.00 33.61
C SER A 288 25.04 38.05 34.08
N LEU A 289 25.77 37.43 33.15
CA LEU A 289 26.89 36.54 33.48
C LEU A 289 28.16 37.30 33.95
N SER A 290 28.22 38.62 33.78
CA SER A 290 29.34 39.47 34.20
C SER A 290 30.74 39.01 33.71
N LEU A 291 30.78 38.35 32.54
CA LEU A 291 32.02 37.83 31.95
C LEU A 291 32.91 38.96 31.44
N GLN A 292 34.22 38.85 31.64
CA GLN A 292 35.13 39.98 31.44
C GLN A 292 35.71 40.07 30.02
N ASN A 293 35.73 38.97 29.28
CA ASN A 293 36.37 38.89 27.98
C ASN A 293 35.75 37.80 27.09
N ARG A 294 36.17 37.81 25.83
CA ARG A 294 35.72 36.86 24.81
C ARG A 294 36.02 35.40 25.16
N GLU A 295 37.13 35.12 25.83
CA GLU A 295 37.53 33.74 26.16
C GLU A 295 36.61 33.14 27.21
N ASP A 296 36.25 33.92 28.23
CA ASP A 296 35.28 33.53 29.25
C ASP A 296 33.90 33.27 28.62
N TRP A 297 33.47 34.11 27.68
CA TRP A 297 32.24 33.87 26.91
C TRP A 297 32.30 32.55 26.13
N ILE A 298 33.37 32.30 25.37
CA ILE A 298 33.49 31.09 24.56
C ILE A 298 33.52 29.85 25.46
N ARG A 299 34.19 29.91 26.61
CA ARG A 299 34.23 28.82 27.59
C ARG A 299 32.83 28.51 28.12
N TRP A 300 32.09 29.53 28.54
CA TRP A 300 30.71 29.37 29.01
C TRP A 300 29.78 28.87 27.89
N ALA A 301 29.87 29.45 26.69
CA ALA A 301 28.99 29.11 25.56
C ALA A 301 29.22 27.70 24.99
N ARG A 302 30.30 27.02 25.39
CA ARG A 302 30.59 25.62 25.05
C ARG A 302 30.31 24.64 26.20
N SER A 303 29.89 25.14 27.35
CA SER A 303 29.52 24.33 28.51
C SER A 303 28.03 23.97 28.46
N ASP A 304 27.64 22.94 29.21
CA ASP A 304 26.24 22.51 29.35
C ASP A 304 25.35 23.58 30.02
N ALA A 305 25.94 24.62 30.62
CA ALA A 305 25.21 25.74 31.20
C ALA A 305 24.69 26.75 30.15
N CYS A 306 25.13 26.63 28.88
CA CYS A 306 24.66 27.49 27.80
C CYS A 306 23.40 26.91 27.16
N PRO A 307 22.27 27.66 27.13
CA PRO A 307 21.10 27.26 26.36
C PRO A 307 21.43 27.08 24.88
N GLU A 308 20.83 26.08 24.22
CA GLU A 308 21.04 25.78 22.79
C GLU A 308 20.69 26.97 21.87
N ASP A 309 19.86 27.90 22.36
CA ASP A 309 19.40 29.10 21.65
C ASP A 309 20.32 30.33 21.85
N ILE A 310 21.50 30.17 22.46
CA ILE A 310 22.51 31.22 22.60
C ILE A 310 23.75 30.90 21.76
N PRO A 311 24.16 31.78 20.83
CA PRO A 311 25.26 31.46 19.92
C PRO A 311 26.63 31.60 20.61
N ALA A 312 27.50 30.61 20.42
CA ALA A 312 28.91 30.70 20.81
C ALA A 312 29.69 31.78 20.05
N SER A 313 29.23 32.14 18.83
CA SER A 313 29.81 33.19 17.99
C SER A 313 28.79 34.32 17.70
N PRO A 314 28.47 35.16 18.69
CA PRO A 314 27.43 36.19 18.56
C PRO A 314 27.79 37.26 17.52
N GLN A 315 29.08 37.54 17.27
CA GLN A 315 29.49 38.50 16.25
C GLN A 315 29.04 38.13 14.83
N GLY A 316 28.93 36.83 14.52
CA GLY A 316 28.48 36.37 13.21
C GLY A 316 26.96 36.39 13.09
N VAL A 317 26.27 35.95 14.15
CA VAL A 317 24.81 35.86 14.21
C VAL A 317 24.17 37.25 14.22
N TYR A 318 24.73 38.18 14.99
CA TYR A 318 24.16 39.50 15.21
C TYR A 318 24.86 40.63 14.46
N LYS A 319 25.71 40.31 13.47
CA LYS A 319 26.51 41.30 12.70
C LYS A 319 25.68 42.49 12.20
N ASN A 320 24.48 42.22 11.71
CA ASN A 320 23.55 43.23 11.19
C ASN A 320 22.32 43.45 12.11
N GLN A 321 22.42 43.05 13.39
CA GLN A 321 21.32 43.07 14.37
C GLN A 321 21.68 43.90 15.62
N GLY A 322 22.63 44.83 15.50
CA GLY A 322 23.05 45.72 16.60
C GLY A 322 24.35 45.33 17.31
N TRP A 323 25.12 44.37 16.77
CA TRP A 323 26.44 44.03 17.30
C TRP A 323 27.42 45.21 17.17
N MET A 324 27.89 45.73 18.32
CA MET A 324 28.88 46.82 18.39
C MET A 324 30.26 46.37 18.87
N GLY A 325 30.45 45.06 19.06
CA GLY A 325 31.69 44.48 19.56
C GLY A 325 31.58 43.87 20.96
N TRP A 326 32.66 43.23 21.41
CA TRP A 326 32.68 42.46 22.66
C TRP A 326 32.48 43.30 23.91
N GLY A 327 32.96 44.55 23.92
CA GLY A 327 32.74 45.46 25.04
C GLY A 327 31.28 45.79 25.28
N ASP A 328 30.52 45.96 24.20
CA ASP A 328 29.08 46.20 24.27
C ASP A 328 28.29 44.95 24.67
N TRP A 329 28.63 43.83 24.03
CA TRP A 329 27.98 42.54 24.24
C TRP A 329 28.08 42.08 25.70
N LEU A 330 29.29 42.13 26.26
CA LEU A 330 29.54 41.71 27.64
C LEU A 330 29.25 42.80 28.68
N GLY A 331 28.97 44.03 28.24
CA GLY A 331 28.75 45.17 29.14
C GLY A 331 30.01 45.68 29.84
N THR A 332 31.21 45.37 29.31
CA THR A 332 32.49 45.81 29.91
C THR A 332 32.97 47.17 29.42
N GLY A 333 32.32 47.75 28.39
CA GLY A 333 32.70 49.05 27.81
C GLY A 333 34.05 49.05 27.09
N ARG A 334 34.71 47.89 26.93
CA ARG A 334 36.01 47.79 26.26
C ARG A 334 35.89 47.94 24.74
N ILE A 335 36.42 49.03 24.20
CA ILE A 335 36.52 49.25 22.75
C ILE A 335 37.83 48.64 22.24
N ALA A 336 37.76 47.84 21.17
CA ALA A 336 38.95 47.24 20.55
C ALA A 336 39.90 48.35 20.04
N SER A 337 41.21 48.12 20.11
CA SER A 337 42.19 49.16 19.73
C SER A 337 42.04 49.68 18.30
N ALA A 338 41.55 48.83 17.38
CA ALA A 338 41.26 49.19 16.00
C ALA A 338 40.01 50.08 15.84
N ASP A 339 39.07 49.99 16.78
CA ASP A 339 37.79 50.74 16.76
C ASP A 339 37.86 52.00 17.63
N LYS A 340 38.99 52.25 18.30
CA LYS A 340 39.22 53.48 19.06
C LYS A 340 39.41 54.63 18.09
N THR A 341 38.58 55.67 18.24
CA THR A 341 38.81 56.94 17.57
C THR A 341 39.84 57.74 18.37
N TYR A 342 41.00 57.98 17.77
CA TYR A 342 42.03 58.82 18.36
C TYR A 342 41.90 60.23 17.81
N ARG A 343 42.10 61.24 18.66
CA ARG A 343 42.19 62.62 18.21
C ARG A 343 43.43 62.82 17.31
N PRO A 344 43.40 63.75 16.35
CA PRO A 344 44.56 64.07 15.52
C PRO A 344 45.80 64.38 16.36
N PHE A 345 46.98 64.04 15.85
CA PHE A 345 48.23 64.19 16.60
C PHE A 345 48.45 65.63 17.10
N GLN A 346 48.12 66.65 16.29
CA GLN A 346 48.29 68.05 16.69
C GLN A 346 47.42 68.41 17.90
N ASP A 347 46.17 67.94 17.92
CA ASP A 347 45.26 68.15 19.04
C ASP A 347 45.68 67.37 20.28
N ALA A 348 46.15 66.13 20.09
CA ALA A 348 46.70 65.32 21.17
C ALA A 348 47.91 66.00 21.80
N ARG A 349 48.83 66.50 20.96
CA ARG A 349 50.04 67.19 21.37
C ARG A 349 49.71 68.48 22.11
N ALA A 350 48.87 69.35 21.55
CA ALA A 350 48.45 70.61 22.20
C ALA A 350 47.84 70.35 23.58
N PHE A 351 46.97 69.32 23.67
CA PHE A 351 46.40 68.91 24.94
C PHE A 351 47.44 68.47 25.97
N VAL A 352 48.40 67.61 25.58
CA VAL A 352 49.45 67.17 26.51
C VAL A 352 50.35 68.33 26.95
N HIS A 353 50.66 69.27 26.05
CA HIS A 353 51.42 70.48 26.40
C HIS A 353 50.69 71.37 27.40
N ASN A 354 49.36 71.48 27.29
CA ASN A 354 48.53 72.24 28.25
C ASN A 354 48.48 71.63 29.66
N LEU A 355 48.85 70.35 29.82
CA LEU A 355 48.90 69.70 31.14
C LEU A 355 50.16 70.04 31.94
N GLY A 356 51.14 70.75 31.34
CA GLY A 356 52.36 71.20 32.04
C GLY A 356 53.30 70.07 32.48
N LEU A 357 53.14 68.86 31.96
CA LEU A 357 53.91 67.67 32.32
C LEU A 357 55.34 67.78 31.78
N LYS A 358 56.35 67.52 32.62
CA LYS A 358 57.77 67.71 32.26
C LYS A 358 58.50 66.41 31.93
N LYS A 359 58.00 65.26 32.41
CA LYS A 359 58.62 63.96 32.21
C LYS A 359 57.60 62.90 31.81
N GLN A 360 58.07 61.84 31.15
CA GLN A 360 57.23 60.70 30.75
C GLN A 360 56.56 60.00 31.95
N SER A 361 57.22 60.01 33.12
CA SER A 361 56.66 59.52 34.39
C SER A 361 55.37 60.25 34.77
N ASP A 362 55.34 61.55 34.54
CA ASP A 362 54.23 62.42 34.92
C ASP A 362 53.00 62.13 34.03
N TRP A 363 53.23 61.88 32.74
CA TRP A 363 52.21 61.38 31.81
C TRP A 363 51.65 60.02 32.22
N ARG A 364 52.51 59.07 32.59
CA ARG A 364 52.07 57.72 33.01
C ARG A 364 51.25 57.79 34.31
N ALA A 365 51.64 58.65 35.25
CA ALA A 365 50.89 58.86 36.49
C ALA A 365 49.53 59.52 36.24
N TRP A 366 49.49 60.56 35.39
CA TRP A 366 48.26 61.24 34.98
C TRP A 366 47.29 60.32 34.20
N ALA A 367 47.79 59.52 33.26
CA ALA A 367 46.97 58.57 32.51
C ALA A 367 46.37 57.49 33.43
N LYS A 368 47.12 57.07 34.45
CA LYS A 368 46.65 56.10 35.45
C LYS A 368 45.58 56.70 36.36
N SER A 369 45.70 57.95 36.78
CA SER A 369 44.68 58.60 37.65
C SER A 369 43.33 58.77 36.93
N ILE A 370 43.33 59.06 35.63
CA ILE A 370 42.09 59.18 34.85
C ILE A 370 41.42 57.82 34.59
N SER A 371 42.23 56.76 34.41
CA SER A 371 41.71 55.41 34.19
C SER A 371 40.99 54.80 35.41
N VAL A 372 41.21 55.35 36.61
CA VAL A 372 40.54 54.94 37.86
C VAL A 372 39.20 55.67 38.02
N ASN A 373 39.10 56.94 37.65
CA ASN A 373 37.87 57.74 37.76
C ASN A 373 36.78 57.40 36.74
N LEU A 374 37.11 56.69 35.65
CA LEU A 374 36.14 56.19 34.67
C LEU A 374 35.60 54.78 35.02
N ARG A 375 35.96 54.24 36.19
CA ARG A 375 35.53 52.92 36.70
C ARG A 375 34.66 53.00 37.96
N ALA A 376 34.37 54.20 38.46
CA ALA A 376 33.32 54.48 39.44
C ALA A 376 32.09 55.01 38.69
#